data_AF-A0A959N4R8-F1
#
_entry.id   AF-A0A959N4R8-F1
#
_cell.length_a   1.000
_cell.length_b   1.000
_cell.length_c   1.000
_cell.angle_alpha   90.00
_cell.angle_beta   90.00
_cell.angle_gamma   90.00
#
_symmetry.space_group_name_H-M   'P 1'
#
loop_
_entity.id
_entity.type
_entity.pdbx_description
1 polymer ?
#
loop_
_entity_poly.entity_id
_entity_poly.type
_entity_poly.pdbx_seq_one_letter_code
_entity_poly.pdbx_strand_id
1 'polypeptide(L)'
;MKQLFQPPSLILYLMAILVFDILGMAFAAITGAAKGQGLAGGAIVFMYGVYAAIAALITALIFCYHADPVRIKKANRILAIVLVLLIAAISVRIFFMKDSNENSSKLIDQETKIVTANYIIKDAPIKDEPGSSMGLGFFKPDLLNKNALYFYGEQNLDKPVNENTPDDSLVFKKTEITNYDLVYAPPWLLPEHYKLDYDIFYLKLISVGNDFVEVSVNDKMHKISFLDRFAGEILYWPEFLLRVNSVELLPGSDQKIRIKPLDYAGEVIIEYDFLKPVLIQDEWMSVELYDQDYNRLGKGWIRWKDDNKLLISYSLLS
;
A
#
# COMPACT_ATOMS: atom_id res chain seq x y z
N MET A 1 21.97 -20.14 -51.36
CA MET A 1 21.45 -20.88 -50.18
C MET A 1 22.52 -21.55 -49.33
N LYS A 2 23.54 -22.24 -49.89
CA LYS A 2 24.57 -22.93 -49.08
C LYS A 2 25.32 -22.06 -48.06
N GLN A 3 25.39 -20.74 -48.26
CA GLN A 3 26.08 -19.80 -47.37
C GLN A 3 25.25 -19.37 -46.14
N LEU A 4 23.91 -19.39 -46.21
CA LEU A 4 23.04 -18.92 -45.12
C LEU A 4 23.13 -19.81 -43.87
N PHE A 5 23.37 -21.11 -44.07
CA PHE A 5 23.42 -22.11 -43.00
C PHE A 5 24.85 -22.50 -42.61
N GLN A 6 25.87 -21.76 -43.08
CA GLN A 6 27.23 -22.01 -42.62
C GLN A 6 27.38 -21.57 -41.16
N PRO A 7 28.18 -22.27 -40.35
CA PRO A 7 28.38 -21.91 -38.94
C PRO A 7 28.75 -20.42 -38.71
N PRO A 8 29.60 -19.77 -39.53
CA PRO A 8 29.89 -18.34 -39.36
C PRO A 8 28.68 -17.43 -39.57
N SER A 9 27.76 -17.80 -40.44
CA SER A 9 26.53 -17.03 -40.72
C SER A 9 25.55 -17.13 -39.55
N LEU A 10 25.41 -18.32 -38.95
CA LEU A 10 24.59 -18.52 -37.75
C LEU A 10 25.11 -17.70 -36.55
N ILE A 11 26.43 -17.65 -36.39
CA ILE A 11 27.07 -16.81 -35.37
C ILE A 11 26.78 -15.32 -35.65
N LEU A 12 26.77 -14.89 -36.91
CA LEU A 12 26.45 -13.51 -37.26
C LEU A 12 25.02 -13.14 -36.85
N TYR A 13 24.05 -14.03 -37.10
CA TYR A 13 22.66 -13.79 -36.73
C TYR A 13 22.50 -13.64 -35.21
N LEU A 14 23.10 -14.55 -34.44
CA LEU A 14 23.05 -14.50 -32.99
C LEU A 14 23.72 -13.22 -32.44
N MET A 15 24.90 -12.88 -32.95
CA MET A 15 25.64 -11.70 -32.52
C MET A 15 24.90 -10.40 -32.90
N ALA A 16 24.30 -10.34 -34.09
CA ALA A 16 23.51 -9.20 -34.53
C ALA A 16 22.29 -8.98 -33.62
N ILE A 17 21.55 -10.05 -33.27
CA ILE A 17 20.42 -9.97 -32.34
C ILE A 17 20.87 -9.41 -30.99
N LEU A 18 21.89 -10.01 -30.37
CA LEU A 18 22.33 -9.61 -29.03
C LEU A 18 22.86 -8.16 -28.97
N VAL A 19 23.67 -7.76 -29.96
CA VAL A 19 24.26 -6.41 -29.98
C VAL A 19 23.18 -5.36 -30.21
N PHE A 20 22.29 -5.58 -31.19
CA PHE A 20 21.29 -4.57 -31.53
C PHE A 20 20.11 -4.52 -30.55
N ASP A 21 19.82 -5.61 -29.84
CA ASP A 21 18.88 -5.59 -28.71
C ASP A 21 19.35 -4.62 -27.61
N ILE A 22 20.62 -4.75 -27.19
CA ILE A 22 21.23 -3.87 -26.19
C ILE A 22 21.28 -2.42 -26.68
N LEU A 23 21.67 -2.20 -27.95
CA LEU A 23 21.69 -0.86 -28.53
C LEU A 23 20.30 -0.23 -28.64
N GLY A 24 19.27 -1.03 -28.96
CA GLY A 24 17.88 -0.57 -29.01
C GLY A 24 17.36 -0.15 -27.64
N MET A 25 17.63 -0.95 -26.61
CA MET A 25 17.32 -0.58 -25.22
C MET A 25 18.07 0.68 -24.77
N ALA A 26 19.36 0.79 -25.10
CA ALA A 26 20.16 1.98 -24.78
C ALA A 26 19.62 3.24 -25.48
N PHE A 27 19.22 3.12 -26.75
CA PHE A 27 18.61 4.21 -27.50
C PHE A 27 17.29 4.68 -26.87
N ALA A 28 16.41 3.75 -26.49
CA ALA A 28 15.16 4.07 -25.80
C ALA A 28 15.40 4.78 -24.45
N ALA A 29 16.44 4.35 -23.71
CA ALA A 29 16.84 4.99 -22.46
C ALA A 29 17.36 6.43 -22.67
N ILE A 30 18.19 6.67 -23.69
CA ILE A 30 18.76 7.99 -24.00
C ILE A 30 17.69 8.96 -24.51
N THR A 31 16.79 8.49 -25.38
CA THR A 31 15.70 9.30 -25.93
C THR A 31 14.58 9.58 -24.93
N GLY A 32 14.60 8.92 -23.77
CA GLY A 32 13.56 9.06 -22.76
C GLY A 32 12.21 8.49 -23.20
N ALA A 33 12.19 7.51 -24.12
CA ALA A 33 10.97 6.90 -24.66
C ALA A 33 10.05 6.32 -23.57
N ALA A 34 10.60 5.95 -22.43
CA ALA A 34 9.88 5.41 -21.27
C ALA A 34 9.64 6.42 -20.13
N LYS A 35 10.01 7.70 -20.31
CA LYS A 35 9.90 8.70 -19.24
C LYS A 35 8.42 8.98 -18.93
N GLY A 36 8.04 8.87 -17.67
CA GLY A 36 6.66 9.14 -17.20
C GLY A 36 5.68 7.98 -17.38
N GLN A 37 6.12 6.82 -17.87
CA GLN A 37 5.25 5.66 -18.13
C GLN A 37 5.13 4.69 -16.96
N GLY A 38 5.66 5.06 -15.78
CA GLY A 38 5.60 4.25 -14.56
C GLY A 38 6.08 2.81 -14.80
N LEU A 39 5.27 1.84 -14.38
CA LEU A 39 5.59 0.41 -14.46
C LEU A 39 5.68 -0.13 -15.91
N ALA A 40 5.00 0.53 -16.86
CA ALA A 40 5.07 0.18 -18.28
C ALA A 40 6.39 0.60 -18.94
N GLY A 41 7.16 1.50 -18.32
CA GLY A 41 8.41 2.01 -18.87
C GLY A 41 9.43 0.91 -19.17
N GLY A 42 9.51 -0.12 -18.32
CA GLY A 42 10.41 -1.26 -18.55
C GLY A 42 10.05 -2.06 -19.80
N ALA A 43 8.76 -2.32 -20.01
CA ALA A 43 8.27 -3.05 -21.18
C ALA A 43 8.50 -2.26 -22.48
N ILE A 44 8.34 -0.93 -22.44
CA ILE A 44 8.61 -0.04 -23.58
C ILE A 44 10.09 -0.13 -23.98
N VAL A 45 11.02 0.04 -23.04
CA VAL A 45 12.46 -0.06 -23.34
C VAL A 45 12.82 -1.43 -23.91
N PHE A 46 12.27 -2.51 -23.33
CA PHE A 46 12.49 -3.87 -23.83
C PHE A 46 12.01 -4.05 -25.27
N MET A 47 10.82 -3.55 -25.61
CA MET A 47 10.28 -3.66 -26.98
C MET A 47 11.13 -2.92 -28.02
N TYR A 48 11.76 -1.79 -27.65
CA TYR A 48 12.71 -1.12 -28.53
C TYR A 48 13.95 -1.99 -28.82
N GLY A 49 14.41 -2.77 -27.84
CA GLY A 49 15.45 -3.79 -28.06
C GLY A 49 15.00 -4.84 -29.07
N VAL A 50 13.82 -5.41 -28.87
CA VAL A 50 13.25 -6.44 -29.76
C VAL A 50 13.11 -5.93 -31.20
N TYR A 51 12.58 -4.72 -31.40
CA TYR A 51 12.44 -4.16 -32.76
C TYR A 51 13.79 -3.94 -33.44
N ALA A 52 14.80 -3.45 -32.70
CA ALA A 52 16.15 -3.28 -33.22
C ALA A 52 16.79 -4.63 -33.57
N ALA A 53 16.60 -5.66 -32.74
CA ALA A 53 17.10 -7.01 -32.98
C ALA A 53 16.49 -7.66 -34.23
N ILE A 54 15.18 -7.50 -34.45
CA ILE A 54 14.50 -8.00 -35.66
C ILE A 54 15.04 -7.31 -36.92
N ALA A 55 15.18 -5.98 -36.88
CA ALA A 55 15.74 -5.22 -38.01
C ALA A 55 17.20 -5.62 -38.31
N ALA A 56 18.00 -5.85 -37.26
CA ALA A 56 19.38 -6.32 -37.38
C ALA A 56 19.46 -7.73 -37.95
N LEU A 57 18.57 -8.63 -37.54
CA LEU A 57 18.49 -10.00 -38.06
C LEU A 57 18.20 -9.99 -39.57
N ILE A 58 17.21 -9.21 -40.01
CA ILE A 58 16.87 -9.08 -41.44
C ILE A 58 18.08 -8.52 -42.21
N THR A 59 18.75 -7.50 -41.67
CA THR A 59 19.94 -6.92 -42.29
C THR A 59 21.09 -7.94 -42.37
N ALA A 60 21.29 -8.74 -41.32
CA ALA A 60 22.30 -9.78 -41.29
C ALA A 60 22.00 -10.91 -42.29
N LEU A 61 20.73 -11.28 -42.49
CA LEU A 61 20.31 -12.24 -43.53
C LEU A 61 20.66 -11.73 -44.93
N ILE A 62 20.32 -10.47 -45.22
CA ILE A 62 20.63 -9.83 -46.51
C ILE A 62 22.16 -9.71 -46.71
N PHE A 63 22.90 -9.36 -45.66
CA PHE A 63 24.35 -9.27 -45.70
C PHE A 63 25.00 -10.63 -45.98
N CYS A 64 24.59 -11.69 -45.29
CA CYS A 64 25.06 -13.05 -45.52
C CYS A 64 24.74 -13.58 -46.92
N TYR A 65 23.67 -13.09 -47.55
CA TYR A 65 23.33 -13.48 -48.93
C TYR A 65 24.35 -12.95 -49.95
N HIS A 66 24.96 -11.78 -49.68
CA HIS A 66 25.84 -11.08 -50.63
C HIS A 66 27.33 -11.12 -50.25
N ALA A 67 27.67 -11.48 -49.00
CA ALA A 67 29.03 -11.38 -48.48
C ALA A 67 29.80 -12.70 -48.53
N ASP A 68 31.08 -12.62 -48.91
CA ASP A 68 31.99 -13.78 -48.83
C ASP A 68 32.26 -14.20 -47.37
N PRO A 69 32.58 -15.49 -47.11
CA PRO A 69 32.86 -15.99 -45.77
C PRO A 69 33.95 -15.22 -45.01
N VAL A 70 34.92 -14.63 -45.72
CA VAL A 70 35.98 -13.80 -45.12
C VAL A 70 35.41 -12.51 -44.53
N ARG A 71 34.44 -11.89 -45.20
CA ARG A 71 33.76 -10.68 -44.71
C ARG A 71 32.85 -10.99 -43.52
N ILE A 72 32.15 -12.13 -43.56
CA ILE A 72 31.30 -12.61 -42.45
C ILE A 72 32.14 -12.83 -41.18
N LYS A 73 33.31 -13.49 -41.30
CA LYS A 73 34.22 -13.69 -40.16
C LYS A 73 34.73 -12.37 -39.57
N LYS A 74 35.04 -11.38 -40.43
CA LYS A 74 35.44 -10.03 -39.98
C LYS A 74 34.30 -9.32 -39.25
N ALA A 75 33.08 -9.38 -39.78
CA ALA A 75 31.89 -8.81 -39.15
C ALA A 75 31.62 -9.42 -37.76
N ASN A 76 31.71 -10.75 -37.63
CA ASN A 76 31.58 -11.43 -36.34
C ASN A 76 32.62 -10.96 -35.32
N ARG A 77 33.88 -10.79 -35.74
CA ARG A 77 34.94 -10.29 -34.86
C ARG A 77 34.65 -8.87 -34.38
N ILE A 78 34.14 -8.01 -35.26
CA ILE A 78 33.75 -6.64 -34.91
C ILE A 78 32.58 -6.66 -33.92
N LEU A 79 31.51 -7.40 -34.21
CA LEU A 79 30.34 -7.49 -33.33
C LEU A 79 30.69 -8.09 -31.95
N ALA A 80 31.58 -9.08 -31.90
CA ALA A 80 32.06 -9.64 -30.64
C ALA A 80 32.80 -8.59 -29.79
N ILE A 81 33.65 -7.77 -30.41
CA ILE A 81 34.34 -6.67 -29.70
C ILE A 81 33.31 -5.65 -29.18
N VAL A 82 32.34 -5.27 -30.02
CA VAL A 82 31.27 -4.34 -29.62
C VAL A 82 30.45 -4.90 -28.46
N LEU A 83 30.09 -6.19 -28.50
CA LEU A 83 29.32 -6.85 -27.44
C LEU A 83 30.08 -6.83 -26.12
N VAL A 84 31.38 -7.15 -26.13
CA VAL A 84 32.22 -7.09 -24.93
C VAL A 84 32.29 -5.68 -24.36
N LEU A 85 32.42 -4.66 -25.21
CA LEU A 85 32.41 -3.25 -24.78
C LEU A 85 31.07 -2.83 -24.17
N LEU A 86 29.94 -3.26 -24.76
CA LEU A 86 28.61 -2.99 -24.23
C LEU A 86 28.40 -3.66 -22.86
N ILE A 87 28.79 -4.92 -22.71
CA ILE A 87 28.70 -5.64 -21.43
C ILE A 87 29.59 -4.99 -20.37
N ALA A 88 30.80 -4.56 -20.74
CA ALA A 88 31.69 -3.84 -19.83
C ALA A 88 31.07 -2.50 -19.40
N ALA A 89 30.51 -1.73 -20.33
CA ALA A 89 29.85 -0.45 -20.02
C ALA A 89 28.63 -0.63 -19.09
N ILE A 90 27.80 -1.64 -19.33
CA ILE A 90 26.66 -1.98 -18.48
C ILE A 90 27.13 -2.42 -17.09
N SER A 91 28.14 -3.30 -17.01
CA SER A 91 28.71 -3.77 -15.76
C SER A 91 29.28 -2.62 -14.92
N VAL A 92 30.02 -1.70 -15.56
CA VAL A 92 30.56 -0.50 -14.91
C VAL A 92 29.43 0.39 -14.40
N ARG A 93 28.37 0.60 -15.19
CA ARG A 93 27.21 1.40 -14.78
C ARG A 93 26.48 0.77 -13.58
N ILE A 94 26.26 -0.54 -13.59
CA ILE A 94 25.63 -1.27 -12.47
C ILE A 94 26.48 -1.16 -11.21
N PHE A 95 27.80 -1.31 -11.34
CA PHE A 95 28.74 -1.19 -10.23
C PHE A 95 28.69 0.22 -9.60
N PHE A 96 28.77 1.28 -10.41
CA PHE A 96 28.68 2.66 -9.91
C PHE A 96 27.29 3.01 -9.34
N MET A 97 26.20 2.45 -9.88
CA MET A 97 24.86 2.65 -9.31
C MET A 97 24.70 1.97 -7.95
N LYS A 98 25.38 0.84 -7.72
CA LYS A 98 25.37 0.14 -6.43
C LYS A 98 26.04 0.97 -5.34
N ASP A 99 27.23 1.50 -5.61
CA ASP A 99 27.96 2.38 -4.66
C ASP A 99 27.22 3.70 -4.38
N SER A 100 26.51 4.25 -5.37
CA SER A 100 25.72 5.47 -5.17
C SER A 100 24.51 5.24 -4.25
N ASN A 101 23.86 4.08 -4.32
CA ASN A 101 22.76 3.74 -3.41
C ASN A 101 23.26 3.43 -1.99
N GLU A 102 24.42 2.79 -1.87
CA GLU A 102 25.02 2.45 -0.57
C GLU A 102 25.57 3.70 0.16
N ASN A 103 26.09 4.69 -0.58
CA ASN A 103 26.49 5.98 -0.01
C ASN A 103 25.33 6.98 0.16
N SER A 104 24.26 6.90 -0.64
CA SER A 104 23.04 7.71 -0.41
C SER A 104 22.31 7.28 0.87
N SER A 105 22.35 5.99 1.23
CA SER A 105 21.88 5.54 2.56
C SER A 105 22.73 6.05 3.73
N LYS A 106 23.97 6.50 3.50
CA LYS A 106 24.84 7.09 4.56
C LYS A 106 24.84 8.61 4.59
N LEU A 107 24.35 9.28 3.54
CA LEU A 107 24.31 10.75 3.44
C LEU A 107 22.93 11.35 3.78
N ILE A 108 21.91 10.53 4.05
CA ILE A 108 20.58 11.00 4.52
C ILE A 108 20.56 11.23 6.06
N ASP A 109 21.64 10.92 6.78
CA ASP A 109 21.84 11.32 8.18
C ASP A 109 22.26 12.80 8.36
N GLN A 110 22.47 13.55 7.26
CA GLN A 110 22.59 15.00 7.35
C GLN A 110 21.24 15.66 7.15
N GLU A 111 20.59 15.97 8.27
CA GLU A 111 19.66 17.11 8.48
C GLU A 111 18.99 17.63 7.20
N THR A 112 18.17 16.78 6.58
CA THR A 112 17.03 17.35 5.88
C THR A 112 16.20 17.95 7.00
N LYS A 113 16.17 19.29 7.10
CA LYS A 113 15.23 19.99 7.98
C LYS A 113 13.87 19.35 7.75
N ILE A 114 13.49 18.51 8.71
CA ILE A 114 12.15 17.98 8.83
C ILE A 114 11.32 19.26 8.90
N VAL A 115 10.57 19.55 7.85
CA VAL A 115 9.35 20.33 8.03
C VAL A 115 8.48 19.38 8.81
N THR A 116 8.74 19.30 10.11
CA THR A 116 7.80 18.76 11.06
C THR A 116 6.65 19.73 10.90
N ALA A 117 5.63 19.33 10.15
CA ALA A 117 4.32 19.86 10.39
C ALA A 117 4.05 19.49 11.85
N ASN A 118 4.45 20.38 12.76
CA ASN A 118 4.00 20.42 14.12
C ASN A 118 2.51 20.77 14.02
N TYR A 119 1.73 19.81 13.53
CA TYR A 119 0.32 19.75 13.83
C TYR A 119 0.28 19.33 15.30
N ILE A 120 0.41 20.33 16.16
CA ILE A 120 -0.06 20.23 17.53
C ILE A 120 -1.55 19.93 17.38
N ILE A 121 -1.89 18.64 17.40
CA ILE A 121 -3.25 18.22 17.67
C ILE A 121 -3.48 18.67 19.10
N LYS A 122 -4.03 19.88 19.25
CA LYS A 122 -4.77 20.20 20.46
C LYS A 122 -5.86 19.15 20.53
N ASP A 123 -5.84 18.36 21.59
CA ASP A 123 -6.96 17.54 22.03
C ASP A 123 -8.17 18.45 22.21
N ALA A 124 -8.86 18.73 21.10
CA ALA A 124 -10.13 19.39 21.10
C ALA A 124 -11.13 18.33 21.54
N PRO A 125 -11.91 18.57 22.61
CA PRO A 125 -12.97 17.66 22.99
C PRO A 125 -13.90 17.48 21.79
N ILE A 126 -14.10 16.23 21.40
CA ILE A 126 -15.07 15.82 20.37
C ILE A 126 -16.43 16.33 20.85
N LYS A 127 -16.92 17.41 20.24
CA LYS A 127 -18.34 17.76 20.31
C LYS A 127 -19.00 16.92 19.24
N ASP A 128 -19.68 15.86 19.67
CA ASP A 128 -20.59 15.11 18.81
C ASP A 128 -21.64 16.07 18.26
N GLU A 129 -21.50 16.46 16.99
CA GLU A 129 -22.58 17.13 16.29
C GLU A 129 -23.70 16.12 16.03
N PRO A 130 -24.97 16.52 16.23
CA PRO A 130 -26.12 15.65 16.02
C PRO A 130 -26.24 15.29 14.54
N GLY A 131 -25.79 14.08 14.18
CA GLY A 131 -25.82 13.56 12.81
C GLY A 131 -24.60 12.73 12.42
N SER A 132 -23.52 12.74 13.21
CA SER A 132 -22.36 11.87 12.98
C SER A 132 -22.73 10.41 13.30
N SER A 133 -23.04 9.63 12.27
CA SER A 133 -23.30 8.20 12.40
C SER A 133 -22.04 7.48 12.86
N MET A 134 -22.15 6.55 13.82
CA MET A 134 -21.03 5.70 14.25
C MET A 134 -20.38 4.88 13.12
N GLY A 135 -21.04 4.78 11.96
CA GLY A 135 -20.59 3.95 10.84
C GLY A 135 -20.73 2.46 11.16
N LEU A 136 -20.25 1.61 10.24
CA LEU A 136 -20.31 0.16 10.39
C LEU A 136 -19.13 -0.39 11.22
N GLY A 137 -18.07 0.41 11.38
CA GLY A 137 -16.84 0.05 12.08
C GLY A 137 -15.64 0.71 11.38
N PHE A 138 -14.61 -0.09 11.10
CA PHE A 138 -13.37 0.38 10.50
C PHE A 138 -12.95 -0.44 9.28
N PHE A 139 -12.23 0.21 8.38
CA PHE A 139 -11.43 -0.42 7.35
C PHE A 139 -9.95 -0.27 7.73
N LYS A 140 -9.23 -1.40 7.81
CA LYS A 140 -7.79 -1.48 8.04
C LYS A 140 -7.09 -1.85 6.74
N PRO A 141 -6.39 -0.93 6.06
CA PRO A 141 -5.63 -1.23 4.85
C PRO A 141 -4.56 -2.30 5.10
N ASP A 142 -4.32 -3.17 4.11
CA ASP A 142 -3.25 -4.18 4.15
C ASP A 142 -1.91 -3.54 3.75
N LEU A 143 -1.29 -2.85 4.70
CA LEU A 143 -0.01 -2.18 4.52
C LEU A 143 1.18 -3.16 4.40
N LEU A 144 0.95 -4.43 4.76
CA LEU A 144 1.96 -5.49 4.74
C LEU A 144 2.19 -6.03 3.33
N ASN A 145 1.09 -6.30 2.62
CA ASN A 145 1.12 -6.93 1.31
C ASN A 145 0.90 -5.95 0.16
N LYS A 146 0.35 -4.75 0.42
CA LYS A 146 0.12 -3.71 -0.59
C LYS A 146 0.94 -2.47 -0.28
N ASN A 147 1.73 -2.02 -1.26
CA ASN A 147 2.54 -0.80 -1.15
C ASN A 147 1.73 0.49 -1.35
N ALA A 148 0.53 0.38 -1.93
CA ALA A 148 -0.34 1.51 -2.18
C ALA A 148 -1.79 1.16 -1.91
N LEU A 149 -2.50 2.09 -1.27
CA LEU A 149 -3.94 2.11 -1.17
C LEU A 149 -4.46 3.21 -2.09
N TYR A 150 -5.34 2.87 -3.02
CA TYR A 150 -5.90 3.82 -3.97
C TYR A 150 -7.23 4.37 -3.47
N PHE A 151 -7.39 5.69 -3.57
CA PHE A 151 -8.62 6.41 -3.26
C PHE A 151 -9.37 6.69 -4.55
N TYR A 152 -10.66 6.40 -4.54
CA TYR A 152 -11.54 6.58 -5.67
C TYR A 152 -12.68 7.55 -5.31
N GLY A 153 -13.02 8.46 -6.22
CA GLY A 153 -14.15 9.39 -6.10
C GLY A 153 -15.49 8.73 -6.43
N GLU A 154 -16.37 9.41 -7.14
CA GLU A 154 -17.68 8.84 -7.53
C GLU A 154 -17.50 7.66 -8.51
N GLN A 155 -17.91 6.46 -8.08
CA GLN A 155 -17.67 5.22 -8.82
C GLN A 155 -18.90 4.75 -9.60
N ASN A 156 -18.64 4.08 -10.72
CA ASN A 156 -19.65 3.23 -11.32
C ASN A 156 -19.62 1.86 -10.63
N LEU A 157 -20.59 1.62 -9.75
CA LEU A 157 -20.71 0.37 -8.98
C LEU A 157 -20.98 -0.87 -9.83
N ASP A 158 -21.39 -0.70 -11.09
CA ASP A 158 -21.59 -1.82 -12.04
C ASP A 158 -20.27 -2.27 -12.69
N LYS A 159 -19.17 -1.56 -12.44
CA LYS A 159 -17.85 -1.88 -12.98
C LYS A 159 -16.89 -2.37 -11.90
N PRO A 160 -16.01 -3.31 -12.24
CA PRO A 160 -14.97 -3.76 -11.31
C PRO A 160 -13.97 -2.65 -10.98
N VAL A 161 -13.26 -2.78 -9.84
CA VAL A 161 -12.31 -1.79 -9.34
C VAL A 161 -11.25 -1.39 -10.38
N ASN A 162 -10.74 -2.36 -11.13
CA ASN A 162 -9.67 -2.16 -12.12
C ASN A 162 -10.10 -1.35 -13.37
N GLU A 163 -11.40 -1.16 -13.57
CA GLU A 163 -11.94 -0.31 -14.64
C GLU A 163 -12.21 1.14 -14.19
N ASN A 164 -12.03 1.41 -12.90
CA ASN A 164 -12.15 2.75 -12.36
C ASN A 164 -10.78 3.41 -12.23
N THR A 165 -10.73 4.74 -12.39
CA THR A 165 -9.49 5.51 -12.28
C THR A 165 -9.34 6.02 -10.84
N PRO A 166 -8.22 5.76 -10.15
CA PRO A 166 -7.95 6.35 -8.84
C PRO A 166 -7.82 7.88 -8.93
N ASP A 167 -8.38 8.59 -7.97
CA ASP A 167 -8.21 10.03 -7.80
C ASP A 167 -6.90 10.35 -7.09
N ASP A 168 -6.52 9.50 -6.11
CA ASP A 168 -5.35 9.70 -5.27
C ASP A 168 -4.85 8.37 -4.68
N SER A 169 -3.77 8.41 -3.91
CA SER A 169 -3.24 7.20 -3.26
C SER A 169 -2.55 7.49 -1.93
N LEU A 170 -2.45 6.46 -1.10
CA LEU A 170 -1.59 6.41 0.07
C LEU A 170 -0.48 5.41 -0.23
N VAL A 171 0.77 5.84 -0.20
CA VAL A 171 1.92 5.01 -0.59
C VAL A 171 2.84 4.80 0.61
N PHE A 172 3.16 3.54 0.85
CA PHE A 172 4.06 3.11 1.92
C PHE A 172 5.28 2.42 1.33
N LYS A 173 6.39 2.54 2.05
CA LYS A 173 7.61 1.78 1.77
C LYS A 173 7.94 0.94 2.98
N LYS A 174 8.06 -0.37 2.74
CA LYS A 174 8.58 -1.30 3.74
C LYS A 174 10.07 -1.05 3.94
N THR A 175 10.47 -0.80 5.18
CA THR A 175 11.90 -0.73 5.56
C THR A 175 12.43 -2.12 5.92
N GLU A 176 13.77 -2.26 6.00
CA GLU A 176 14.43 -3.55 6.28
C GLU A 176 14.09 -4.13 7.67
N ILE A 177 13.56 -3.30 8.59
CA ILE A 177 13.21 -3.67 9.96
C ILE A 177 11.73 -3.33 10.20
N THR A 178 10.81 -4.23 9.83
CA THR A 178 9.36 -4.32 10.22
C THR A 178 8.50 -3.04 10.27
N ASN A 179 9.04 -1.88 9.93
CA ASN A 179 8.45 -0.56 10.08
C ASN A 179 8.08 -0.03 8.71
N TYR A 180 7.04 0.79 8.67
CA TYR A 180 6.51 1.38 7.46
C TYR A 180 6.82 2.86 7.45
N ASP A 181 7.50 3.29 6.40
CA ASP A 181 7.63 4.72 6.13
C ASP A 181 6.51 5.13 5.18
N LEU A 182 5.77 6.16 5.59
CA LEU A 182 4.83 6.83 4.73
C LEU A 182 5.60 7.62 3.67
N VAL A 183 5.53 7.19 2.41
CA VAL A 183 6.17 7.88 1.29
C VAL A 183 5.31 9.03 0.80
N TYR A 184 4.00 8.80 0.73
CA TYR A 184 3.04 9.77 0.24
C TYR A 184 1.69 9.56 0.93
N ALA A 185 1.11 10.66 1.41
CA ALA A 185 -0.29 10.73 1.79
C ALA A 185 -0.91 11.99 1.17
N PRO A 186 -2.18 11.93 0.77
CA PRO A 186 -2.90 13.12 0.36
C PRO A 186 -2.99 14.12 1.53
N PRO A 187 -2.82 15.44 1.29
CA PRO A 187 -2.82 16.45 2.36
C PRO A 187 -4.17 16.59 3.06
N TRP A 188 -5.23 16.06 2.45
CA TRP A 188 -6.59 16.06 2.99
C TRP A 188 -6.90 14.83 3.85
N LEU A 189 -6.02 13.82 3.89
CA LEU A 189 -6.26 12.56 4.59
C LEU A 189 -6.09 12.75 6.11
N LEU A 190 -7.16 12.49 6.85
CA LEU A 190 -7.20 12.51 8.30
C LEU A 190 -7.99 11.28 8.77
N PRO A 191 -7.35 10.11 8.92
CA PRO A 191 -8.01 8.88 9.35
C PRO A 191 -8.52 9.00 10.80
N GLU A 192 -9.44 8.11 11.18
CA GLU A 192 -9.96 8.08 12.57
C GLU A 192 -8.85 7.77 13.55
N HIS A 193 -8.03 6.75 13.23
CA HIS A 193 -6.89 6.34 14.05
C HIS A 193 -5.62 6.25 13.21
N TYR A 194 -4.55 6.89 13.70
CA TYR A 194 -3.24 6.94 13.05
C TYR A 194 -2.10 6.79 14.05
N LYS A 195 -1.54 5.57 14.13
CA LYS A 195 -0.29 5.25 14.84
C LYS A 195 0.41 4.10 14.10
N LEU A 196 1.19 4.43 13.07
CA LEU A 196 1.88 3.44 12.22
C LEU A 196 2.89 2.58 13.00
N ASP A 197 3.53 3.14 14.03
CA ASP A 197 4.46 2.41 14.92
C ASP A 197 3.78 1.25 15.68
N TYR A 198 2.45 1.27 15.75
CA TYR A 198 1.62 0.23 16.37
C TYR A 198 0.76 -0.52 15.34
N ASP A 199 1.02 -0.36 14.04
CA ASP A 199 0.20 -0.92 12.95
C ASP A 199 -1.29 -0.51 13.03
N ILE A 200 -1.55 0.69 13.56
CA ILE A 200 -2.88 1.27 13.67
C ILE A 200 -3.05 2.32 12.56
N PHE A 201 -3.85 1.94 11.57
CA PHE A 201 -4.33 2.85 10.54
C PHE A 201 -5.76 2.47 10.20
N TYR A 202 -6.74 3.21 10.75
CA TYR A 202 -8.16 2.89 10.60
C TYR A 202 -8.92 4.04 9.97
N LEU A 203 -9.68 3.69 8.93
CA LEU A 203 -10.63 4.57 8.27
C LEU A 203 -12.04 4.18 8.71
N LYS A 204 -12.87 5.17 9.05
CA LYS A 204 -14.25 4.92 9.47
C LYS A 204 -15.05 4.37 8.30
N LEU A 205 -15.66 3.20 8.48
CA LEU A 205 -16.42 2.51 7.44
C LEU A 205 -17.87 3.03 7.43
N ILE A 206 -18.32 3.52 6.28
CA ILE A 206 -19.67 4.05 6.09
C ILE A 206 -20.58 2.98 5.49
N SER A 207 -20.14 2.37 4.39
CA SER A 207 -20.92 1.35 3.67
C SER A 207 -20.01 0.30 3.02
N VAL A 208 -20.57 -0.88 2.74
CA VAL A 208 -19.88 -2.00 2.10
C VAL A 208 -20.63 -2.40 0.84
N GLY A 209 -19.96 -2.32 -0.29
CA GLY A 209 -20.43 -2.82 -1.58
C GLY A 209 -19.79 -4.16 -1.94
N ASN A 210 -20.03 -4.61 -3.18
CA ASN A 210 -19.45 -5.85 -3.68
C ASN A 210 -17.92 -5.74 -3.79
N ASP A 211 -17.47 -4.73 -4.53
CA ASP A 211 -16.07 -4.51 -4.89
C ASP A 211 -15.44 -3.30 -4.18
N PHE A 212 -16.28 -2.38 -3.69
CA PHE A 212 -15.85 -1.17 -3.02
C PHE A 212 -16.34 -1.10 -1.58
N VAL A 213 -15.58 -0.39 -0.74
CA VAL A 213 -16.04 0.12 0.55
C VAL A 213 -16.05 1.64 0.52
N GLU A 214 -17.04 2.23 1.14
CA GLU A 214 -17.12 3.67 1.34
C GLU A 214 -16.59 4.00 2.73
N VAL A 215 -15.60 4.88 2.81
CA VAL A 215 -14.97 5.27 4.07
C VAL A 215 -14.92 6.78 4.24
N SER A 216 -15.00 7.23 5.48
CA SER A 216 -14.61 8.60 5.81
C SER A 216 -13.09 8.70 5.86
N VAL A 217 -12.55 9.57 5.04
CA VAL A 217 -11.10 9.85 4.97
C VAL A 217 -10.73 11.14 5.70
N ASN A 218 -11.72 11.96 6.06
CA ASN A 218 -11.54 13.13 6.90
C ASN A 218 -12.88 13.56 7.50
N ASP A 219 -13.12 13.19 8.76
CA ASP A 219 -14.34 13.53 9.48
C ASP A 219 -14.55 15.04 9.64
N LYS A 220 -13.47 15.80 9.84
CA LYS A 220 -13.55 17.26 10.02
C LYS A 220 -14.01 17.98 8.76
N MET A 221 -13.77 17.40 7.60
CA MET A 221 -14.17 17.94 6.30
C MET A 221 -15.37 17.20 5.69
N HIS A 222 -15.93 16.20 6.39
CA HIS A 222 -16.92 15.27 5.87
C HIS A 222 -16.53 14.66 4.50
N LYS A 223 -15.23 14.41 4.31
CA LYS A 223 -14.73 13.89 3.04
C LYS A 223 -14.81 12.36 3.07
N ILE A 224 -15.51 11.82 2.08
CA ILE A 224 -15.61 10.38 1.84
C ILE A 224 -14.76 9.97 0.65
N SER A 225 -14.40 8.69 0.60
CA SER A 225 -13.75 8.07 -0.55
C SER A 225 -14.16 6.61 -0.65
N PHE A 226 -14.11 6.08 -1.87
CA PHE A 226 -14.24 4.66 -2.11
C PHE A 226 -12.85 4.01 -2.14
N LEU A 227 -12.75 2.79 -1.63
CA LEU A 227 -11.56 1.95 -1.65
C LEU A 227 -11.90 0.57 -2.20
N ASP A 228 -10.91 -0.10 -2.78
CA ASP A 228 -10.99 -1.54 -3.07
C ASP A 228 -11.28 -2.31 -1.77
N ARG A 229 -12.41 -3.02 -1.71
CA ARG A 229 -12.80 -3.84 -0.57
C ARG A 229 -11.72 -4.85 -0.19
N PHE A 230 -10.98 -5.36 -1.17
CA PHE A 230 -9.95 -6.37 -0.99
C PHE A 230 -8.56 -5.75 -0.76
N ALA A 231 -8.46 -4.44 -0.56
CA ALA A 231 -7.21 -3.76 -0.18
C ALA A 231 -6.96 -3.70 1.33
N GLY A 232 -7.79 -4.37 2.12
CA GLY A 232 -7.65 -4.40 3.57
C GLY A 232 -8.61 -5.36 4.24
N GLU A 233 -8.69 -5.23 5.56
CA GLU A 233 -9.62 -5.93 6.43
C GLU A 233 -10.78 -5.00 6.82
N ILE A 234 -12.01 -5.51 6.76
CA ILE A 234 -13.19 -4.85 7.33
C ILE A 234 -13.35 -5.34 8.77
N LEU A 235 -13.41 -4.39 9.70
CA LEU A 235 -13.64 -4.63 11.11
C LEU A 235 -14.97 -3.97 11.49
N TYR A 236 -16.05 -4.74 11.62
CA TYR A 236 -17.27 -4.15 12.16
C TYR A 236 -17.09 -3.84 13.65
N TRP A 237 -17.97 -2.99 14.18
CA TRP A 237 -17.91 -2.59 15.58
C TRP A 237 -17.77 -3.77 16.56
N PRO A 238 -18.52 -4.89 16.42
CA PRO A 238 -18.37 -6.00 17.33
C PRO A 238 -16.96 -6.61 17.33
N GLU A 239 -16.39 -6.88 16.15
CA GLU A 239 -15.06 -7.46 16.03
C GLU A 239 -13.98 -6.47 16.49
N PHE A 240 -14.15 -5.19 16.18
CA PHE A 240 -13.25 -4.13 16.61
C PHE A 240 -13.23 -4.00 18.14
N LEU A 241 -14.40 -3.89 18.77
CA LEU A 241 -14.52 -3.72 20.22
C LEU A 241 -13.99 -4.92 21.01
N LEU A 242 -14.00 -6.13 20.44
CA LEU A 242 -13.36 -7.29 21.06
C LEU A 242 -11.83 -7.27 20.95
N ARG A 243 -11.25 -6.40 20.12
CA ARG A 243 -9.79 -6.24 19.93
C ARG A 243 -9.20 -5.06 20.71
N VAL A 244 -10.01 -4.16 21.23
CA VAL A 244 -9.53 -3.01 22.04
C VAL A 244 -8.99 -3.49 23.39
N ASN A 245 -8.14 -2.68 24.02
CA ASN A 245 -7.62 -3.01 25.35
C ASN A 245 -8.71 -2.92 26.41
N SER A 246 -9.40 -1.78 26.45
CA SER A 246 -10.45 -1.49 27.42
C SER A 246 -11.56 -0.65 26.82
N VAL A 247 -12.71 -0.69 27.47
CA VAL A 247 -13.85 0.21 27.23
C VAL A 247 -14.21 0.92 28.52
N GLU A 248 -14.76 2.11 28.38
CA GLU A 248 -15.19 2.95 29.49
C GLU A 248 -16.61 3.47 29.21
N LEU A 249 -17.34 3.72 30.29
CA LEU A 249 -18.64 4.39 30.19
C LEU A 249 -18.40 5.88 29.95
N LEU A 250 -19.23 6.49 29.10
CA LEU A 250 -19.10 7.91 28.82
C LEU A 250 -19.27 8.76 30.10
N PRO A 251 -18.49 9.83 30.29
CA PRO A 251 -18.62 10.71 31.45
C PRO A 251 -20.04 11.29 31.57
N GLY A 252 -20.68 11.14 32.73
CA GLY A 252 -22.04 11.60 32.96
C GLY A 252 -23.14 10.68 32.40
N SER A 253 -22.78 9.48 31.94
CA SER A 253 -23.77 8.46 31.58
C SER A 253 -24.40 7.84 32.83
N ASP A 254 -25.73 7.73 32.83
CA ASP A 254 -26.49 6.96 33.83
C ASP A 254 -26.48 5.45 33.56
N GLN A 255 -25.69 5.00 32.58
CA GLN A 255 -25.57 3.60 32.23
C GLN A 255 -24.98 2.80 33.40
N LYS A 256 -25.63 1.67 33.68
CA LYS A 256 -25.24 0.77 34.76
C LYS A 256 -24.82 -0.57 34.21
N ILE A 257 -23.89 -1.22 34.92
CA ILE A 257 -23.49 -2.58 34.60
C ILE A 257 -24.59 -3.52 35.08
N ARG A 258 -25.10 -4.34 34.15
CA ARG A 258 -26.22 -5.27 34.38
C ARG A 258 -25.72 -6.71 34.52
N ILE A 259 -26.46 -7.53 35.27
CA ILE A 259 -26.19 -8.97 35.37
C ILE A 259 -26.55 -9.76 34.11
N LYS A 260 -27.41 -9.18 33.24
CA LYS A 260 -27.92 -9.76 31.98
C LYS A 260 -28.09 -8.66 30.93
N PRO A 261 -28.10 -8.99 29.62
CA PRO A 261 -28.29 -8.04 28.54
C PRO A 261 -29.76 -7.60 28.38
N LEU A 262 -30.31 -6.99 29.44
CA LEU A 262 -31.70 -6.56 29.53
C LEU A 262 -31.77 -5.28 30.37
N ASP A 263 -32.60 -4.32 29.97
CA ASP A 263 -32.70 -3.01 30.64
C ASP A 263 -33.15 -3.12 32.10
N TYR A 264 -34.02 -4.08 32.39
CA TYR A 264 -34.60 -4.33 33.72
C TYR A 264 -33.78 -5.31 34.57
N ALA A 265 -32.59 -5.73 34.11
CA ALA A 265 -31.75 -6.63 34.88
C ALA A 265 -31.17 -5.95 36.13
N GLY A 266 -30.87 -6.77 37.14
CA GLY A 266 -30.17 -6.33 38.34
C GLY A 266 -28.80 -5.71 38.02
N GLU A 267 -28.33 -4.85 38.91
CA GLU A 267 -27.09 -4.09 38.75
C GLU A 267 -25.91 -4.84 39.39
N VAL A 268 -24.75 -4.74 38.76
CA VAL A 268 -23.48 -5.18 39.33
C VAL A 268 -22.89 -3.99 40.08
N ILE A 269 -22.87 -4.07 41.41
CA ILE A 269 -22.35 -3.04 42.30
C ILE A 269 -20.97 -3.48 42.77
N ILE A 270 -19.99 -3.39 41.88
CA ILE A 270 -18.58 -3.68 42.14
C ILE A 270 -17.80 -2.46 41.66
N GLU A 271 -16.91 -1.93 42.50
CA GLU A 271 -15.99 -0.86 42.11
C GLU A 271 -14.92 -1.44 41.19
N TYR A 272 -14.61 -0.77 40.09
CA TYR A 272 -13.67 -1.23 39.07
C TYR A 272 -12.93 -0.03 38.45
N ASP A 273 -11.76 -0.30 37.87
CA ASP A 273 -10.96 0.72 37.19
C ASP A 273 -11.11 0.66 35.67
N PHE A 274 -11.20 -0.55 35.09
CA PHE A 274 -11.41 -0.72 33.65
C PHE A 274 -12.29 -1.92 33.31
N LEU A 275 -12.92 -1.82 32.14
CA LEU A 275 -13.77 -2.87 31.58
C LEU A 275 -13.11 -3.48 30.35
N LYS A 276 -13.08 -4.81 30.30
CA LYS A 276 -12.57 -5.55 29.15
C LYS A 276 -13.71 -6.23 28.39
N PRO A 277 -13.91 -5.95 27.09
CA PRO A 277 -14.91 -6.62 26.28
C PRO A 277 -14.63 -8.12 26.13
N VAL A 278 -15.67 -8.95 26.25
CA VAL A 278 -15.56 -10.43 26.13
C VAL A 278 -16.54 -11.01 25.12
N LEU A 279 -17.74 -10.44 25.00
CA LEU A 279 -18.77 -10.92 24.09
C LEU A 279 -19.67 -9.76 23.69
N ILE A 280 -20.12 -9.74 22.44
CA ILE A 280 -21.11 -8.77 21.96
C ILE A 280 -22.33 -9.52 21.45
N GLN A 281 -23.50 -9.07 21.91
CA GLN A 281 -24.81 -9.59 21.53
C GLN A 281 -25.71 -8.40 21.21
N ASP A 282 -25.83 -8.12 19.91
CA ASP A 282 -26.54 -6.95 19.39
C ASP A 282 -26.07 -5.65 20.06
N GLU A 283 -26.90 -4.96 20.84
CA GLU A 283 -26.58 -3.70 21.50
C GLU A 283 -25.85 -3.88 22.84
N TRP A 284 -25.74 -5.12 23.31
CA TRP A 284 -25.17 -5.45 24.60
C TRP A 284 -23.77 -6.02 24.46
N MET A 285 -22.89 -5.58 25.34
CA MET A 285 -21.52 -6.05 25.45
C MET A 285 -21.32 -6.63 26.84
N SER A 286 -20.89 -7.88 26.91
CA SER A 286 -20.43 -8.46 28.15
C SER A 286 -18.98 -8.05 28.41
N VAL A 287 -18.74 -7.56 29.61
CA VAL A 287 -17.45 -7.04 30.04
C VAL A 287 -16.97 -7.73 31.30
N GLU A 288 -15.67 -7.93 31.41
CA GLU A 288 -15.00 -8.28 32.66
C GLU A 288 -14.55 -7.02 33.38
N LEU A 289 -14.76 -7.00 34.70
CA LEU A 289 -14.40 -5.88 35.56
C LEU A 289 -13.04 -6.16 36.19
N TYR A 290 -12.16 -5.17 36.18
CA TYR A 290 -10.80 -5.29 36.71
C TYR A 290 -10.45 -4.14 37.66
N ASP A 291 -9.54 -4.40 38.59
CA ASP A 291 -8.88 -3.38 39.43
C ASP A 291 -7.59 -2.85 38.78
N GLN A 292 -6.95 -1.85 39.41
CA GLN A 292 -5.66 -1.26 39.00
C GLN A 292 -4.54 -2.28 38.82
N ASP A 293 -4.60 -3.41 39.53
CA ASP A 293 -3.60 -4.47 39.53
C ASP A 293 -3.91 -5.56 38.49
N TYR A 294 -4.88 -5.33 37.59
CA TYR A 294 -5.35 -6.29 36.57
C TYR A 294 -5.91 -7.59 37.14
N ASN A 295 -6.39 -7.59 38.38
CA ASN A 295 -7.14 -8.70 38.93
C ASN A 295 -8.60 -8.63 38.48
N ARG A 296 -9.13 -9.78 38.07
CA ARG A 296 -10.53 -9.89 37.68
C ARG A 296 -11.43 -9.84 38.90
N LEU A 297 -12.28 -8.82 38.97
CA LEU A 297 -13.26 -8.61 40.05
C LEU A 297 -14.63 -9.25 39.75
N GLY A 298 -15.02 -9.26 38.48
CA GLY A 298 -16.35 -9.73 38.11
C GLY A 298 -16.63 -9.75 36.62
N LYS A 299 -17.91 -9.89 36.28
CA LYS A 299 -18.43 -9.83 34.92
C LYS A 299 -19.80 -9.15 34.92
N GLY A 300 -20.09 -8.40 33.87
CA GLY A 300 -21.39 -7.78 33.68
C GLY A 300 -21.70 -7.54 32.21
N TRP A 301 -22.77 -6.80 31.99
CA TRP A 301 -23.27 -6.39 30.67
C TRP A 301 -23.47 -4.89 30.65
N ILE A 302 -23.02 -4.24 29.59
CA ILE A 302 -23.23 -2.82 29.31
C ILE A 302 -23.84 -2.69 27.93
N ARG A 303 -24.59 -1.60 27.69
CA ARG A 303 -25.07 -1.28 26.35
C ARG A 303 -23.97 -0.49 25.64
N TRP A 304 -23.51 -0.95 24.49
CA TRP A 304 -22.38 -0.31 23.80
C TRP A 304 -22.83 0.59 22.64
N LYS A 305 -24.03 0.33 22.10
CA LYS A 305 -24.70 1.18 21.12
C LYS A 305 -26.17 1.37 21.47
N ASP A 306 -26.73 2.48 21.06
CA ASP A 306 -28.16 2.71 20.98
C ASP A 306 -28.46 3.43 19.66
N ASP A 307 -29.35 2.85 18.86
CA ASP A 307 -29.56 3.20 17.46
C ASP A 307 -28.23 3.24 16.66
N ASN A 308 -27.70 4.44 16.42
CA ASN A 308 -26.52 4.69 15.61
C ASN A 308 -25.45 5.50 16.37
N LYS A 309 -25.49 5.42 17.70
CA LYS A 309 -24.57 6.13 18.60
C LYS A 309 -23.85 5.14 19.51
N LEU A 310 -22.57 5.37 19.70
CA LEU A 310 -21.79 4.67 20.72
C LEU A 310 -22.12 5.24 22.10
N LEU A 311 -22.30 4.35 23.07
CA LEU A 311 -22.55 4.69 24.48
C LEU A 311 -21.31 4.50 25.36
N ILE A 312 -20.16 4.23 24.73
CA ILE A 312 -18.89 3.91 25.37
C ILE A 312 -17.75 4.67 24.70
N SER A 313 -16.67 4.89 25.44
CA SER A 313 -15.34 5.16 24.91
C SER A 313 -14.52 3.87 24.91
N TYR A 314 -13.47 3.84 24.10
CA TYR A 314 -12.57 2.69 23.99
C TYR A 314 -11.11 3.14 23.94
N SER A 315 -10.21 2.29 24.45
CA SER A 315 -8.77 2.48 24.34
C SER A 315 -8.12 1.38 23.50
N LEU A 316 -7.36 1.79 22.48
CA LEU A 316 -6.59 0.87 21.63
C LEU A 316 -5.28 0.42 22.28
N LEU A 317 -4.73 1.24 23.17
CA LEU A 317 -3.42 1.02 23.79
C LEU A 317 -3.56 1.08 25.32
N SER A 318 -2.59 0.50 26.03
CA SER A 318 -2.51 0.59 27.48
C SER A 318 -2.01 1.95 27.96
#